data_AF-A0A0D6B1N1-F1
#
_entry.id   AF-A0A0D6B1N1-F1
#
_cell.length_a   1.000
_cell.length_b   1.000
_cell.length_c   1.000
_cell.angle_alpha   90.00
_cell.angle_beta   90.00
_cell.angle_gamma   90.00
#
_symmetry.space_group_name_H-M   'P 1'
#
loop_
_entity.id
_entity.type
_entity.pdbx_description
1 polymer ?
#
loop_
_entity_poly.entity_id
_entity_poly.type
_entity_poly.pdbx_seq_one_letter_code
_entity_poly.pdbx_strand_id
1 'polypeptide(L)'
;MDGQAEDRPNAWDPFGRPLFGGPEARALSRVGVVDIGSNSVRMVIFDGAARSPAYFFNEKVMCALGAGLSETNRLSPEGRSRALAALRRFAILAEAMDATPISVVATAAMRDAEDGPEFRAEIERETGLKPWVIDGTEEARLSAQGVLLGWPGAEGIVCDIGGSSMELAELKGGMVGLRGTSPLGPLKLREVSGGKKGLDRYIAQEIGRLVAPMPIAPPRLYLVGGSWRAIARLDMERRGYPLTVLHEYRMTRAALLETIDWIAGSDPDALRQKTGTSPDRMALVPYAAQVLRKLVAHLRPHEIAVSSYGIREGLLYEQMPADLRARDPLIEACRFAEQRAARQPGFGNRLYNFILPLFGAAGPDKRRLIRAACLLHDTAWRAHPDYRHEICFDSATQANLGGLEHWERVFLGVSLLHRYKNSRSGSRFEPLFSLLDADRMRQAEVLGKAMRFGAMFSLHAPDSLAELRHYPKKKQLELILAEAAVPLFGEVAAARFASLAKALGVETSVRVRRR
;
A
#
# COMPACT_ATOMS: atom_id res chain seq x y z
N MET A 1 21.43 -27.48 9.59
CA MET A 1 21.25 -27.52 11.05
C MET A 1 20.01 -26.71 11.38
N ASP A 2 18.88 -27.32 11.05
CA ASP A 2 17.68 -27.47 11.86
C ASP A 2 17.33 -26.31 12.80
N GLY A 3 16.73 -25.27 12.22
CA GLY A 3 15.89 -24.34 12.97
C GLY A 3 14.52 -24.98 13.17
N GLN A 4 14.34 -25.63 14.31
CA GLN A 4 13.03 -26.08 14.77
C GLN A 4 12.11 -24.85 14.82
N ALA A 5 11.05 -24.90 14.01
CA ALA A 5 9.93 -24.00 14.18
C ALA A 5 9.37 -24.24 15.59
N GLU A 6 9.42 -23.22 16.43
CA GLU A 6 8.80 -23.27 17.75
C GLU A 6 7.34 -23.66 17.58
N ASP A 7 7.02 -24.83 18.12
CA ASP A 7 5.70 -25.40 18.23
C ASP A 7 4.87 -24.45 19.11
N ARG A 8 4.01 -23.63 18.47
CA ARG A 8 3.04 -22.80 19.19
C ARG A 8 1.88 -23.70 19.62
N PRO A 9 1.65 -23.94 20.93
CA PRO A 9 0.52 -24.75 21.35
C PRO A 9 -0.79 -23.95 21.17
N ASN A 10 -1.79 -24.54 20.52
CA ASN A 10 -3.21 -24.10 20.48
C ASN A 10 -3.55 -22.74 19.83
N ALA A 11 -2.74 -22.20 18.92
CA ALA A 11 -2.97 -20.88 18.32
C ALA A 11 -4.01 -20.90 17.17
N TRP A 12 -4.95 -19.96 17.19
CA TRP A 12 -5.87 -19.61 16.11
C TRP A 12 -5.14 -19.56 14.74
N ASP A 13 -5.49 -20.47 13.82
CA ASP A 13 -4.97 -20.51 12.44
C ASP A 13 -6.15 -20.48 11.44
N PRO A 14 -6.43 -19.33 10.80
CA PRO A 14 -7.55 -19.19 9.87
C PRO A 14 -7.32 -19.84 8.50
N PHE A 15 -6.15 -20.45 8.24
CA PHE A 15 -5.77 -21.01 6.94
C PHE A 15 -5.50 -22.52 6.98
N GLY A 16 -5.23 -23.10 8.15
CA GLY A 16 -5.09 -24.54 8.38
C GLY A 16 -3.88 -25.24 7.74
N ARG A 17 -3.20 -24.62 6.75
CA ARG A 17 -1.92 -25.03 6.15
C ARG A 17 -1.03 -23.81 5.86
N PRO A 18 0.31 -23.92 5.95
CA PRO A 18 1.21 -22.79 5.63
C PRO A 18 1.19 -22.46 4.13
N LEU A 19 0.82 -21.23 3.77
CA LEU A 19 0.82 -20.75 2.37
C LEU A 19 2.22 -20.55 1.77
N PHE A 20 3.26 -20.42 2.59
CA PHE A 20 4.63 -20.15 2.16
C PHE A 20 5.55 -21.29 2.62
N GLY A 21 5.86 -22.23 1.73
CA GLY A 21 6.74 -23.36 2.02
C GLY A 21 7.43 -23.90 0.77
N GLY A 22 8.61 -23.37 0.45
CA GLY A 22 9.46 -23.87 -0.64
C GLY A 22 10.38 -22.81 -1.27
N PRO A 23 11.28 -23.18 -2.19
CA PRO A 23 12.15 -22.25 -2.94
C PRO A 23 11.39 -21.15 -3.70
N GLU A 24 10.08 -21.33 -3.88
CA GLU A 24 9.12 -20.40 -4.49
C GLU A 24 8.61 -19.29 -3.55
N ALA A 25 9.09 -19.19 -2.30
CA ALA A 25 8.67 -18.24 -1.25
C ALA A 25 8.76 -16.73 -1.60
N ARG A 26 9.06 -16.37 -2.85
CA ARG A 26 9.03 -15.00 -3.39
C ARG A 26 7.74 -14.66 -4.13
N ALA A 27 7.02 -15.65 -4.64
CA ALA A 27 5.74 -15.47 -5.34
C ALA A 27 4.59 -16.02 -4.49
N LEU A 28 3.45 -15.35 -4.52
CA LEU A 28 2.19 -15.89 -4.03
C LEU A 28 1.65 -16.87 -5.07
N SER A 29 1.37 -18.10 -4.65
CA SER A 29 0.27 -18.85 -5.25
C SER A 29 -1.03 -18.14 -4.85
N ARG A 30 -2.04 -18.12 -5.72
CA ARG A 30 -3.24 -17.30 -5.51
C ARG A 30 -3.84 -17.53 -4.13
N VAL A 31 -3.91 -16.48 -3.30
CA VAL A 31 -4.42 -16.56 -1.93
C VAL A 31 -5.78 -15.88 -1.83
N GLY A 32 -6.82 -16.65 -1.50
CA GLY A 32 -8.16 -16.10 -1.27
C GLY A 32 -8.45 -15.74 0.18
N VAL A 33 -9.01 -14.55 0.38
CA VAL A 33 -9.49 -14.06 1.68
C VAL A 33 -10.91 -13.53 1.54
N VAL A 34 -11.79 -13.90 2.45
CA VAL A 34 -13.16 -13.42 2.57
C VAL A 34 -13.35 -12.75 3.92
N ASP A 35 -13.93 -11.55 3.88
CA ASP A 35 -14.33 -10.77 5.05
C ASP A 35 -15.85 -10.60 5.06
N ILE A 36 -16.50 -11.14 6.10
CA ILE A 36 -17.93 -11.03 6.38
C ILE A 36 -18.12 -9.89 7.40
N GLY A 37 -18.38 -8.70 6.88
CA GLY A 37 -18.69 -7.51 7.65
C GLY A 37 -20.19 -7.33 7.92
N SER A 38 -20.53 -6.45 8.86
CA SER A 38 -21.94 -6.11 9.18
C SER A 38 -22.72 -5.55 7.99
N ASN A 39 -22.05 -4.88 7.05
CA ASN A 39 -22.69 -4.24 5.91
C ASN A 39 -22.43 -4.96 4.57
N SER A 40 -21.27 -5.62 4.43
CA SER A 40 -20.85 -6.22 3.17
C SER A 40 -20.01 -7.46 3.38
N VAL A 41 -20.13 -8.42 2.48
CA VAL A 41 -19.20 -9.54 2.34
C VAL A 41 -18.28 -9.25 1.17
N ARG A 42 -16.97 -9.49 1.35
CA ARG A 42 -15.98 -9.18 0.32
C ARG A 42 -14.97 -10.31 0.16
N MET A 43 -14.74 -10.74 -1.07
CA MET A 43 -13.67 -11.65 -1.44
C MET A 43 -12.55 -10.90 -2.15
N VAL A 44 -11.31 -11.23 -1.79
CA VAL A 44 -10.12 -10.85 -2.54
C VAL A 44 -9.29 -12.09 -2.82
N ILE A 45 -8.83 -12.23 -4.05
CA ILE A 45 -7.76 -13.15 -4.39
C ILE A 45 -6.50 -12.32 -4.63
N PHE A 46 -5.44 -12.61 -3.89
CA PHE A 46 -4.11 -12.01 -4.05
C PHE A 46 -3.23 -12.87 -4.94
N ASP A 47 -2.35 -12.24 -5.72
CA ASP A 47 -1.35 -12.90 -6.56
C ASP A 47 -0.08 -12.02 -6.61
N GLY A 48 1.02 -12.52 -7.18
CA GLY A 48 2.22 -11.73 -7.46
C GLY A 48 3.30 -11.84 -6.38
N ALA A 49 3.98 -10.73 -6.08
CA ALA A 49 5.09 -10.75 -5.12
C ALA A 49 4.57 -10.99 -3.71
N ALA A 50 5.13 -11.99 -3.02
CA ALA A 50 4.61 -12.41 -1.72
C ALA A 50 4.56 -11.30 -0.67
N ARG A 51 5.56 -10.42 -0.67
CA ARG A 51 5.63 -9.29 0.26
C ARG A 51 4.87 -8.03 -0.20
N SER A 52 4.39 -8.00 -1.44
CA SER A 52 3.66 -6.88 -2.05
C SER A 52 2.58 -7.41 -3.01
N PRO A 53 1.48 -7.94 -2.47
CA PRO A 53 0.47 -8.65 -3.26
C PRO A 53 -0.24 -7.71 -4.24
N ALA A 54 -0.56 -8.24 -5.41
CA ALA A 54 -1.48 -7.64 -6.36
C ALA A 54 -2.90 -8.20 -6.13
N TYR A 55 -3.91 -7.38 -6.38
CA TYR A 55 -5.31 -7.82 -6.35
C TYR A 55 -5.62 -8.53 -7.68
N PHE A 56 -5.62 -9.85 -7.67
CA PHE A 56 -5.97 -10.67 -8.84
C PHE A 56 -7.48 -10.63 -9.09
N PHE A 57 -8.27 -10.74 -8.03
CA PHE A 57 -9.72 -10.66 -8.08
C PHE A 57 -10.26 -9.94 -6.84
N ASN A 58 -11.35 -9.18 -7.00
CA ASN A 58 -11.91 -8.37 -5.92
C ASN A 58 -13.41 -8.17 -6.15
N GLU A 59 -14.24 -8.85 -5.35
CA GLU A 59 -15.70 -8.74 -5.43
C GLU A 59 -16.27 -8.37 -4.06
N LYS A 60 -17.18 -7.38 -4.04
CA LYS A 60 -17.84 -6.90 -2.84
C LYS A 60 -19.35 -6.94 -3.04
N VAL A 61 -20.05 -7.58 -2.11
CA VAL A 61 -21.51 -7.68 -2.12
C VAL A 61 -22.08 -6.96 -0.90
N MET A 62 -23.09 -6.11 -1.12
CA MET A 62 -23.79 -5.38 -0.06
C MET A 62 -24.92 -6.25 0.50
N CYS A 63 -24.65 -6.89 1.64
CA CYS A 63 -25.57 -7.83 2.28
C CYS A 63 -26.39 -7.18 3.39
N ALA A 64 -25.86 -6.14 4.06
CA ALA A 64 -26.49 -5.53 5.23
C ALA A 64 -26.84 -6.55 6.33
N LEU A 65 -25.93 -7.50 6.59
CA LEU A 65 -26.11 -8.63 7.51
C LEU A 65 -26.51 -8.20 8.93
N GLY A 66 -25.97 -7.07 9.41
CA GLY A 66 -26.26 -6.51 10.74
C GLY A 66 -27.42 -5.50 10.77
N ALA A 67 -28.23 -5.38 9.71
CA ALA A 67 -29.39 -4.49 9.73
C ALA A 67 -30.44 -4.97 10.75
N GLY A 68 -30.92 -4.07 11.62
CA GLY A 68 -31.90 -4.39 12.68
C GLY A 68 -31.32 -5.12 13.89
N LEU A 69 -30.02 -5.44 13.89
CA LEU A 69 -29.38 -6.24 14.94
C LEU A 69 -29.48 -5.62 16.33
N SER A 70 -29.41 -4.28 16.43
CA SER A 70 -29.51 -3.55 17.70
C SER A 70 -30.89 -3.63 18.36
N GLU A 71 -31.93 -3.94 17.60
CA GLU A 71 -33.31 -4.02 18.08
C GLU A 71 -33.74 -5.48 18.30
N THR A 72 -33.35 -6.37 17.39
CA THR A 72 -33.82 -7.77 17.38
C THR A 72 -32.85 -8.75 18.02
N ASN A 73 -31.60 -8.36 18.23
CA ASN A 73 -30.49 -9.24 18.61
C ASN A 73 -30.23 -10.40 17.62
N ARG A 74 -30.73 -10.27 16.38
CA ARG A 74 -30.64 -11.30 15.34
C ARG A 74 -30.14 -10.70 14.02
N LEU A 75 -29.58 -11.56 13.17
CA LEU A 75 -29.16 -11.20 11.81
C LEU A 75 -30.38 -10.85 10.93
N SER A 76 -30.18 -9.95 9.96
CA SER A 76 -31.23 -9.66 8.96
C SER A 76 -31.52 -10.91 8.12
N PRO A 77 -32.80 -11.33 7.99
CA PRO A 77 -33.17 -12.46 7.14
C PRO A 77 -32.76 -12.28 5.68
N GLU A 78 -33.01 -11.09 5.12
CA GLU A 78 -32.59 -10.72 3.76
C GLU A 78 -31.06 -10.64 3.65
N GLY A 79 -30.40 -10.21 4.72
CA GLY A 79 -28.94 -10.17 4.82
C GLY A 79 -28.29 -11.54 4.84
N ARG A 80 -28.85 -12.50 5.60
CA ARG A 80 -28.43 -13.91 5.63
C ARG A 80 -28.54 -14.53 4.24
N SER A 81 -29.70 -14.39 3.59
CA SER A 81 -29.95 -14.92 2.24
C SER A 81 -28.93 -14.38 1.23
N ARG A 82 -28.70 -13.05 1.22
CA ARG A 82 -27.71 -12.41 0.33
C ARG A 82 -26.28 -12.85 0.62
N ALA A 83 -25.89 -12.94 1.90
CA ALA A 83 -24.56 -13.34 2.30
C ALA A 83 -24.28 -14.81 1.91
N LEU A 84 -25.23 -15.72 2.14
CA LEU A 84 -25.09 -17.12 1.75
C LEU A 84 -24.97 -17.28 0.22
N ALA A 85 -25.78 -16.55 -0.55
CA ALA A 85 -25.69 -16.56 -2.00
C ALA A 85 -24.31 -16.04 -2.49
N ALA A 86 -23.79 -14.97 -1.88
CA ALA A 86 -22.46 -14.46 -2.19
C ALA A 86 -21.35 -15.48 -1.84
N LEU A 87 -21.44 -16.14 -0.69
CA LEU A 87 -20.46 -17.13 -0.25
C LEU A 87 -20.46 -18.39 -1.11
N ARG A 88 -21.62 -18.89 -1.55
CA ARG A 88 -21.72 -19.97 -2.55
C ARG A 88 -21.00 -19.60 -3.84
N ARG A 89 -21.24 -18.37 -4.34
CA ARG A 89 -20.54 -17.84 -5.51
C ARG A 89 -19.03 -17.76 -5.29
N PHE A 90 -18.59 -17.29 -4.12
CA PHE A 90 -17.18 -17.17 -3.79
C PHE A 90 -16.46 -18.52 -3.71
N ALA A 91 -17.11 -19.55 -3.18
CA ALA A 91 -16.56 -20.91 -3.17
C ALA A 91 -16.28 -21.42 -4.60
N ILE A 92 -17.26 -21.31 -5.51
CA ILE A 92 -17.12 -21.72 -6.92
C ILE A 92 -16.03 -20.92 -7.63
N LEU A 93 -16.00 -19.61 -7.43
CA LEU A 93 -15.01 -18.72 -8.02
C LEU A 93 -13.60 -19.04 -7.53
N ALA A 94 -13.42 -19.30 -6.23
CA ALA A 94 -12.13 -19.64 -5.66
C ALA A 94 -11.59 -20.96 -6.22
N GLU A 95 -12.45 -21.97 -6.40
CA GLU A 95 -12.08 -23.24 -7.02
C GLU A 95 -11.68 -23.04 -8.48
N ALA A 96 -12.48 -22.33 -9.28
CA ALA A 96 -12.18 -22.04 -10.68
C ALA A 96 -10.90 -21.20 -10.88
N MET A 97 -10.46 -20.48 -9.84
CA MET A 97 -9.24 -19.69 -9.85
C MET A 97 -8.05 -20.39 -9.19
N ASP A 98 -8.14 -21.66 -8.81
CA ASP A 98 -7.08 -22.38 -8.07
C ASP A 98 -6.62 -21.62 -6.80
N ALA A 99 -7.55 -20.97 -6.11
CA ALA A 99 -7.29 -20.13 -4.95
C ALA A 99 -7.75 -20.77 -3.63
N THR A 100 -8.07 -22.07 -3.64
CA THR A 100 -8.50 -22.82 -2.46
C THR A 100 -7.31 -23.40 -1.68
N PRO A 101 -7.41 -23.54 -0.34
CA PRO A 101 -8.50 -23.06 0.51
C PRO A 101 -8.50 -21.52 0.65
N ILE A 102 -9.68 -20.93 0.87
CA ILE A 102 -9.81 -19.50 1.18
C ILE A 102 -10.06 -19.27 2.66
N SER A 103 -9.44 -18.24 3.23
CA SER A 103 -9.66 -17.88 4.63
C SER A 103 -10.84 -16.95 4.77
N VAL A 104 -11.78 -17.33 5.63
CA VAL A 104 -13.02 -16.59 5.84
C VAL A 104 -13.04 -16.06 7.27
N VAL A 105 -13.15 -14.75 7.42
CA VAL A 105 -13.29 -14.08 8.71
C VAL A 105 -14.64 -13.39 8.79
N ALA A 106 -15.27 -13.43 9.96
CA ALA A 106 -16.51 -12.73 10.25
C ALA A 106 -16.34 -11.84 11.49
N THR A 107 -16.91 -10.64 11.43
CA THR A 107 -16.73 -9.57 12.42
C THR A 107 -18.00 -9.39 13.29
N ALA A 108 -18.15 -8.20 13.88
CA ALA A 108 -19.19 -7.82 14.83
C ALA A 108 -20.61 -8.39 14.57
N ALA A 109 -21.16 -8.28 13.36
CA ALA A 109 -22.54 -8.73 13.14
C ALA A 109 -22.75 -10.23 13.41
N MET A 110 -21.80 -11.08 12.98
CA MET A 110 -21.89 -12.53 13.21
C MET A 110 -21.60 -12.89 14.67
N ARG A 111 -20.74 -12.12 15.33
CA ARG A 111 -20.36 -12.33 16.73
C ARG A 111 -21.47 -11.96 17.70
N ASP A 112 -22.13 -10.84 17.45
CA ASP A 112 -23.04 -10.21 18.40
C ASP A 112 -24.48 -10.75 18.26
N ALA A 113 -24.83 -11.37 17.13
CA ALA A 113 -26.16 -11.92 16.89
C ALA A 113 -26.39 -13.29 17.56
N GLU A 114 -27.56 -13.48 18.15
CA GLU A 114 -27.97 -14.73 18.79
C GLU A 114 -27.99 -15.91 17.80
N ASP A 115 -28.39 -15.67 16.55
CA ASP A 115 -28.41 -16.66 15.47
C ASP A 115 -27.13 -16.70 14.63
N GLY A 116 -26.07 -16.00 15.04
CA GLY A 116 -24.76 -16.03 14.40
C GLY A 116 -24.12 -17.44 14.33
N PRO A 117 -24.08 -18.22 15.43
CA PRO A 117 -23.55 -19.59 15.41
C PRO A 117 -24.30 -20.52 14.46
N GLU A 118 -25.62 -20.39 14.37
CA GLU A 118 -26.47 -21.14 13.44
C GLU A 118 -26.11 -20.80 11.99
N PHE A 119 -26.02 -19.50 11.68
CA PHE A 119 -25.68 -19.05 10.32
C PHE A 119 -24.25 -19.45 9.91
N ARG A 120 -23.29 -19.45 10.84
CA ARG A 120 -21.94 -19.98 10.60
C ARG A 120 -21.97 -21.46 10.20
N ALA A 121 -22.73 -22.28 10.92
CA ALA A 121 -22.87 -23.71 10.61
C ALA A 121 -23.59 -23.94 9.27
N GLU A 122 -24.56 -23.09 8.94
CA GLU A 122 -25.20 -23.06 7.63
C GLU A 122 -24.20 -22.76 6.50
N ILE A 123 -23.35 -21.74 6.64
CA ILE A 123 -22.31 -21.42 5.65
C ILE A 123 -21.38 -22.61 5.43
N GLU A 124 -20.88 -23.24 6.50
CA GLU A 124 -19.96 -24.37 6.40
C GLU A 124 -20.58 -25.57 5.69
N ARG A 125 -21.83 -25.91 6.04
CA ARG A 125 -22.58 -26.99 5.39
C ARG A 125 -22.83 -26.74 3.90
N GLU A 126 -23.20 -25.51 3.53
CA GLU A 126 -23.66 -25.18 2.18
C GLU A 126 -22.54 -24.83 1.21
N THR A 127 -21.35 -24.46 1.73
CA THR A 127 -20.25 -23.94 0.90
C THR A 127 -18.91 -24.62 1.16
N GLY A 128 -18.77 -25.39 2.25
CA GLY A 128 -17.49 -25.91 2.73
C GLY A 128 -16.54 -24.84 3.29
N LEU A 129 -16.92 -23.55 3.23
CA LEU A 129 -16.14 -22.46 3.81
C LEU A 129 -16.33 -22.44 5.32
N LYS A 130 -15.23 -22.29 6.07
CA LYS A 130 -15.27 -22.21 7.53
C LYS A 130 -15.05 -20.77 8.01
N PRO A 131 -16.10 -20.01 8.36
CA PRO A 131 -15.93 -18.67 8.92
C PRO A 131 -15.32 -18.72 10.32
N TRP A 132 -14.30 -17.89 10.52
CA TRP A 132 -13.72 -17.58 11.81
C TRP A 132 -14.33 -16.29 12.35
N VAL A 133 -15.15 -16.40 13.38
CA VAL A 133 -15.74 -15.24 14.06
C VAL A 133 -14.71 -14.66 15.01
N ILE A 134 -14.30 -13.41 14.79
CA ILE A 134 -13.24 -12.77 15.56
C ILE A 134 -13.81 -11.67 16.48
N ASP A 135 -13.12 -11.42 17.59
CA ASP A 135 -13.41 -10.30 18.47
C ASP A 135 -12.78 -8.98 17.96
N GLY A 136 -13.19 -7.86 18.54
CA GLY A 136 -12.69 -6.54 18.12
C GLY A 136 -11.19 -6.34 18.37
N THR A 137 -10.59 -7.03 19.34
CA THR A 137 -9.13 -6.94 19.55
C THR A 137 -8.35 -7.69 18.48
N GLU A 138 -8.93 -8.75 17.94
CA GLU A 138 -8.37 -9.48 16.82
C GLU A 138 -8.57 -8.73 15.49
N GLU A 139 -9.71 -8.06 15.31
CA GLU A 139 -9.92 -7.09 14.21
C GLU A 139 -8.84 -6.00 14.24
N ALA A 140 -8.60 -5.40 15.41
CA ALA A 140 -7.56 -4.39 15.60
C ALA A 140 -6.17 -4.92 15.24
N ARG A 141 -5.86 -6.17 15.61
CA ARG A 141 -4.56 -6.82 15.33
C ARG A 141 -4.36 -7.05 13.85
N LEU A 142 -5.35 -7.63 13.16
CA LEU A 142 -5.27 -7.91 11.73
C LEU A 142 -5.19 -6.60 10.93
N SER A 143 -5.96 -5.58 11.28
CA SER A 143 -5.86 -4.27 10.62
C SER A 143 -4.49 -3.63 10.81
N ALA A 144 -3.89 -3.76 11.99
CA ALA A 144 -2.52 -3.30 12.23
C ALA A 144 -1.48 -4.08 11.42
N GLN A 145 -1.65 -5.39 11.26
CA GLN A 145 -0.82 -6.21 10.37
C GLN A 145 -0.99 -5.84 8.90
N GLY A 146 -2.19 -5.47 8.47
CA GLY A 146 -2.43 -4.93 7.14
C GLY A 146 -1.64 -3.64 6.90
N VAL A 147 -1.53 -2.78 7.91
CA VAL A 147 -0.62 -1.62 7.87
C VAL A 147 0.83 -2.08 7.78
N LEU A 148 1.30 -3.06 8.57
CA LEU A 148 2.67 -3.58 8.46
C LEU A 148 3.00 -4.17 7.08
N LEU A 149 2.01 -4.71 6.37
CA LEU A 149 2.17 -5.13 4.98
C LEU A 149 2.51 -3.94 4.06
N GLY A 150 1.86 -2.79 4.24
CA GLY A 150 2.15 -1.57 3.47
C GLY A 150 3.39 -0.82 3.94
N TRP A 151 3.62 -0.84 5.26
CA TRP A 151 4.66 -0.10 5.97
C TRP A 151 5.45 -1.04 6.90
N PRO A 152 6.55 -1.64 6.42
CA PRO A 152 7.34 -2.57 7.25
C PRO A 152 7.87 -1.94 8.54
N GLY A 153 8.18 -0.63 8.51
CA GLY A 153 8.66 0.15 9.65
C GLY A 153 7.60 1.05 10.27
N ALA A 154 6.32 0.68 10.19
CA ALA A 154 5.26 1.50 10.80
C ALA A 154 5.44 1.60 12.32
N GLU A 155 5.47 2.83 12.82
CA GLU A 155 5.32 3.18 14.23
C GLU A 155 4.14 4.14 14.40
N GLY A 156 3.37 3.98 15.48
CA GLY A 156 2.25 4.85 15.82
C GLY A 156 0.99 4.08 16.19
N ILE A 157 -0.18 4.64 15.85
CA ILE A 157 -1.49 4.03 16.14
C ILE A 157 -2.23 3.79 14.83
N VAL A 158 -2.78 2.60 14.67
CA VAL A 158 -3.73 2.24 13.62
C VAL A 158 -5.14 2.46 14.13
N CYS A 159 -5.97 3.14 13.35
CA CYS A 159 -7.38 3.35 13.61
C CYS A 159 -8.20 2.82 12.44
N ASP A 160 -8.86 1.67 12.65
CA ASP A 160 -9.80 1.11 11.68
C ASP A 160 -11.22 1.51 12.04
N ILE A 161 -11.97 2.00 11.05
CA ILE A 161 -13.41 2.28 11.23
C ILE A 161 -14.24 1.39 10.30
N GLY A 162 -14.97 0.49 10.95
CA GLY A 162 -15.99 -0.34 10.34
C GLY A 162 -17.32 0.38 10.19
N GLY A 163 -18.37 -0.40 9.91
CA GLY A 163 -19.75 0.09 9.94
C GLY A 163 -20.26 0.29 11.36
N SER A 164 -20.02 -0.70 12.23
CA SER A 164 -20.60 -0.78 13.57
C SER A 164 -19.58 -0.47 14.69
N SER A 165 -18.30 -0.79 14.47
CA SER A 165 -17.23 -0.60 15.44
C SER A 165 -16.09 0.27 14.90
N MET A 166 -15.19 0.64 15.80
CA MET A 166 -13.92 1.27 15.50
C MET A 166 -12.84 0.73 16.45
N GLU A 167 -11.71 0.37 15.87
CA GLU A 167 -10.60 -0.31 16.52
C GLU A 167 -9.37 0.59 16.56
N LEU A 168 -8.62 0.52 17.67
CA LEU A 168 -7.28 1.10 17.79
C LEU A 168 -6.25 0.01 18.07
N ALA A 169 -5.08 0.13 17.45
CA ALA A 169 -3.94 -0.75 17.71
C ALA A 169 -2.62 0.03 17.67
N GLU A 170 -1.77 -0.15 18.68
CA GLU A 170 -0.42 0.40 18.70
C GLU A 170 0.51 -0.44 17.81
N LEU A 171 1.32 0.25 17.00
CA LEU A 171 2.43 -0.33 16.24
C LEU A 171 3.76 0.19 16.79
N LYS A 172 4.64 -0.72 17.20
CA LYS A 172 5.97 -0.41 17.71
C LYS A 172 6.95 -1.53 17.39
N GLY A 173 8.09 -1.20 16.77
CA GLY A 173 9.13 -2.17 16.44
C GLY A 173 8.66 -3.34 15.57
N GLY A 174 7.72 -3.08 14.64
CA GLY A 174 7.14 -4.12 13.77
C GLY A 174 6.15 -5.08 14.45
N MET A 175 5.78 -4.81 15.72
CA MET A 175 4.81 -5.60 16.48
C MET A 175 3.54 -4.81 16.76
N VAL A 176 2.45 -5.55 16.97
CA VAL A 176 1.16 -4.99 17.42
C VAL A 176 1.11 -5.05 18.95
N GLY A 177 1.00 -3.89 19.58
CA GLY A 177 0.98 -3.73 21.03
C GLY A 177 -0.44 -3.64 21.59
N LEU A 178 -0.72 -2.53 22.28
CA LEU A 178 -2.03 -2.26 22.89
C LEU A 178 -3.14 -2.24 21.83
N ARG A 179 -4.30 -2.77 22.19
CA ARG A 179 -5.46 -2.89 21.31
C ARG A 179 -6.73 -2.50 22.04
N GLY A 180 -7.66 -1.87 21.34
CA GLY A 180 -8.96 -1.48 21.86
C GLY A 180 -10.01 -1.49 20.76
N THR A 181 -11.26 -1.71 21.16
CA THR A 181 -12.42 -1.64 20.27
C THR A 181 -13.50 -0.76 20.92
N SER A 182 -14.34 -0.16 20.10
CA SER A 182 -15.40 0.74 20.53
C SER A 182 -16.61 0.69 19.58
N PRO A 183 -17.82 1.00 20.07
CA PRO A 183 -19.03 1.11 19.26
C PRO A 183 -19.13 2.48 18.54
N LEU A 184 -18.04 2.92 17.91
CA LEU A 184 -17.91 4.23 17.23
C LEU A 184 -18.07 4.14 15.70
N GLY A 185 -18.56 3.01 15.18
CA GLY A 185 -18.84 2.86 13.75
C GLY A 185 -19.98 3.80 13.28
N PRO A 186 -19.91 4.42 12.09
CA PRO A 186 -20.89 5.40 11.64
C PRO A 186 -22.32 4.89 11.52
N LEU A 187 -22.53 3.59 11.28
CA LEU A 187 -23.87 3.00 11.28
C LEU A 187 -24.42 2.95 12.71
N LYS A 188 -23.59 2.55 13.68
CA LYS A 188 -23.98 2.53 15.10
C LYS A 188 -24.29 3.94 15.62
N LEU A 189 -23.52 4.93 15.18
CA LEU A 189 -23.72 6.33 15.57
C LEU A 189 -25.04 6.95 15.07
N ARG A 190 -25.67 6.39 14.02
CA ARG A 190 -27.00 6.83 13.56
C ARG A 190 -28.12 6.47 14.54
N GLU A 191 -27.91 5.42 15.33
CA GLU A 191 -28.89 4.90 16.30
C GLU A 191 -28.81 5.62 17.65
N VAL A 192 -27.79 6.47 17.86
CA VAL A 192 -27.58 7.15 19.14
C VAL A 192 -28.67 8.20 19.38
N SER A 193 -29.38 8.05 20.50
CA SER A 193 -30.46 8.95 20.90
C SER A 193 -29.94 10.28 21.49
N GLY A 194 -30.83 11.26 21.65
CA GLY A 194 -30.50 12.58 22.22
C GLY A 194 -30.01 13.62 21.22
N GLY A 195 -30.18 13.38 19.91
CA GLY A 195 -29.86 14.33 18.84
C GLY A 195 -28.38 14.69 18.80
N LYS A 196 -28.05 15.88 18.27
CA LYS A 196 -26.65 16.32 18.11
C LYS A 196 -25.86 16.35 19.43
N LYS A 197 -26.49 16.80 20.53
CA LYS A 197 -25.84 16.86 21.86
C LYS A 197 -25.62 15.47 22.47
N GLY A 198 -26.59 14.57 22.32
CA GLY A 198 -26.48 13.18 22.77
C GLY A 198 -25.37 12.44 22.03
N LEU A 199 -25.33 12.58 20.70
CA LEU A 199 -24.29 12.03 19.84
C LEU A 199 -22.89 12.56 20.22
N ASP A 200 -22.73 13.88 20.38
CA ASP A 200 -21.44 14.48 20.74
C ASP A 200 -20.90 13.95 22.08
N ARG A 201 -21.78 13.83 23.07
CA ARG A 201 -21.46 13.27 24.39
C ARG A 201 -21.09 11.80 24.31
N TYR A 202 -21.86 11.00 23.58
CA TYR A 202 -21.59 9.58 23.37
C TYR A 202 -20.22 9.38 22.72
N ILE A 203 -19.94 10.10 21.63
CA ILE A 203 -18.63 10.00 20.96
C ILE A 203 -17.51 10.42 21.91
N ALA A 204 -17.67 11.50 22.68
CA ALA A 204 -16.65 11.96 23.62
C ALA A 204 -16.34 10.91 24.70
N GLN A 205 -17.36 10.28 25.26
CA GLN A 205 -17.22 9.24 26.28
C GLN A 205 -16.50 8.00 25.74
N GLU A 206 -16.93 7.50 24.58
CA GLU A 206 -16.34 6.30 23.97
C GLU A 206 -14.91 6.55 23.46
N ILE A 207 -14.62 7.73 22.89
CA ILE A 207 -13.24 8.12 22.55
C ILE A 207 -12.36 8.18 23.78
N GLY A 208 -12.84 8.79 24.88
CA GLY A 208 -12.08 8.88 26.12
C GLY A 208 -11.69 7.50 26.66
N ARG A 209 -12.64 6.55 26.65
CA ARG A 209 -12.39 5.15 27.04
C ARG A 209 -11.39 4.46 26.13
N LEU A 210 -11.58 4.58 24.82
CA LEU A 210 -10.77 3.89 23.82
C LEU A 210 -9.32 4.41 23.77
N VAL A 211 -9.13 5.71 23.96
CA VAL A 211 -7.81 6.37 23.90
C VAL A 211 -7.07 6.30 25.23
N ALA A 212 -7.75 6.14 26.38
CA ALA A 212 -7.12 6.11 27.70
C ALA A 212 -5.90 5.17 27.82
N PRO A 213 -5.90 3.93 27.28
CA PRO A 213 -4.72 3.07 27.34
C PRO A 213 -3.64 3.40 26.29
N MET A 214 -3.97 4.18 25.25
CA MET A 214 -3.11 4.37 24.07
C MET A 214 -2.04 5.47 24.29
N PRO A 215 -0.88 5.38 23.62
CA PRO A 215 0.12 6.44 23.70
C PRO A 215 -0.39 7.75 23.09
N ILE A 216 -0.12 8.86 23.77
CA ILE A 216 -0.46 10.20 23.28
C ILE A 216 0.71 10.75 22.45
N ALA A 217 0.39 11.60 21.48
CA ALA A 217 1.30 12.15 20.48
C ALA A 217 2.09 11.05 19.73
N PRO A 218 1.41 10.04 19.17
CA PRO A 218 2.10 9.03 18.38
C PRO A 218 2.76 9.68 17.15
N PRO A 219 3.88 9.13 16.67
CA PRO A 219 4.56 9.64 15.47
C PRO A 219 3.60 9.68 14.28
N ARG A 220 2.69 8.70 14.17
CA ARG A 220 1.70 8.65 13.11
C ARG A 220 0.38 8.02 13.57
N LEU A 221 -0.72 8.51 13.01
CA LEU A 221 -2.03 7.86 13.03
C LEU A 221 -2.33 7.27 11.64
N TYR A 222 -2.47 5.96 11.52
CA TYR A 222 -2.82 5.26 10.28
C TYR A 222 -4.34 5.05 10.25
N LEU A 223 -5.01 5.68 9.29
CA LEU A 223 -6.44 5.57 9.10
C LEU A 223 -6.78 4.42 8.13
N VAL A 224 -7.43 3.38 8.64
CA VAL A 224 -7.91 2.20 7.91
C VAL A 224 -9.45 2.25 7.81
N GLY A 225 -10.00 1.76 6.71
CA GLY A 225 -11.45 1.62 6.57
C GLY A 225 -12.07 2.59 5.56
N GLY A 226 -13.35 2.35 5.23
CA GLY A 226 -13.99 3.02 4.10
C GLY A 226 -14.34 4.49 4.35
N SER A 227 -14.66 4.86 5.58
CA SER A 227 -15.10 6.23 5.91
C SER A 227 -13.92 7.18 5.98
N TRP A 228 -12.79 6.75 6.54
CA TRP A 228 -11.53 7.48 6.49
C TRP A 228 -11.04 7.70 5.07
N ARG A 229 -11.14 6.68 4.21
CA ARG A 229 -10.81 6.82 2.79
C ARG A 229 -11.69 7.82 2.06
N ALA A 230 -12.97 7.94 2.42
CA ALA A 230 -13.85 8.97 1.84
C ALA A 230 -13.42 10.38 2.27
N ILE A 231 -13.10 10.59 3.56
CA ILE A 231 -12.57 11.87 4.05
C ILE A 231 -11.24 12.22 3.38
N ALA A 232 -10.36 11.24 3.17
CA ALA A 232 -9.09 11.44 2.46
C ALA A 232 -9.29 11.86 1.00
N ARG A 233 -10.24 11.27 0.27
CA ARG A 233 -10.59 11.71 -1.09
C ARG A 233 -11.11 13.14 -1.11
N LEU A 234 -11.89 13.51 -0.09
CA LEU A 234 -12.39 14.87 0.08
C LEU A 234 -11.26 15.87 0.37
N ASP A 235 -10.25 15.51 1.19
CA ASP A 235 -9.06 16.34 1.38
C ASP A 235 -8.26 16.51 0.07
N MET A 236 -8.07 15.43 -0.70
CA MET A 236 -7.42 15.48 -2.01
C MET A 236 -8.14 16.44 -2.96
N GLU A 237 -9.46 16.34 -3.05
CA GLU A 237 -10.30 17.22 -3.88
C GLU A 237 -10.17 18.69 -3.42
N ARG A 238 -10.35 18.95 -2.11
CA ARG A 238 -10.25 20.30 -1.54
C ARG A 238 -8.90 20.96 -1.84
N ARG A 239 -7.82 20.18 -1.84
CA ARG A 239 -6.45 20.67 -2.04
C ARG A 239 -5.99 20.64 -3.50
N GLY A 240 -6.80 20.12 -4.43
CA GLY A 240 -6.36 19.87 -5.81
C GLY A 240 -5.15 18.93 -5.87
N TYR A 241 -5.09 17.92 -5.00
CA TYR A 241 -3.95 17.03 -4.88
C TYR A 241 -3.77 16.17 -6.14
N PRO A 242 -2.62 16.22 -6.83
CA PRO A 242 -2.50 15.73 -8.21
C PRO A 242 -2.44 14.19 -8.32
N LEU A 243 -2.10 13.48 -7.22
CA LEU A 243 -1.99 12.01 -7.21
C LEU A 243 -3.14 11.40 -6.39
N THR A 244 -4.18 10.93 -7.07
CA THR A 244 -5.41 10.39 -6.43
C THR A 244 -5.28 8.93 -5.99
N VAL A 245 -4.09 8.52 -5.53
CA VAL A 245 -3.83 7.21 -4.91
C VAL A 245 -4.02 7.35 -3.40
N LEU A 246 -4.87 6.52 -2.79
CA LEU A 246 -5.21 6.68 -1.36
C LEU A 246 -4.18 6.10 -0.39
N HIS A 247 -3.60 4.95 -0.73
CA HIS A 247 -2.58 4.33 0.10
C HIS A 247 -1.36 5.26 0.15
N GLU A 248 -0.82 5.52 1.34
CA GLU A 248 0.31 6.44 1.57
C GLU A 248 -0.02 7.93 1.43
N TYR A 249 -1.30 8.27 1.29
CA TYR A 249 -1.70 9.67 1.40
C TYR A 249 -1.53 10.18 2.83
N ARG A 250 -0.92 11.37 2.97
CA ARG A 250 -0.57 11.96 4.26
C ARG A 250 -1.18 13.34 4.42
N MET A 251 -1.60 13.63 5.65
CA MET A 251 -2.21 14.87 6.08
C MET A 251 -1.58 15.31 7.39
N THR A 252 -1.46 16.63 7.56
CA THR A 252 -1.22 17.20 8.88
C THR A 252 -2.52 17.25 9.67
N ARG A 253 -2.43 17.35 11.00
CA ARG A 253 -3.61 17.54 11.84
C ARG A 253 -4.40 18.80 11.44
N ALA A 254 -3.70 19.89 11.11
CA ALA A 254 -4.33 21.13 10.67
C ALA A 254 -5.11 20.95 9.36
N ALA A 255 -4.49 20.36 8.33
CA ALA A 255 -5.15 20.12 7.04
C ALA A 255 -6.37 19.21 7.19
N LEU A 256 -6.30 18.20 8.06
CA LEU A 256 -7.44 17.34 8.32
C LEU A 256 -8.60 18.11 8.99
N LEU A 257 -8.32 18.96 9.98
CA LEU A 257 -9.36 19.74 10.66
C LEU A 257 -10.03 20.72 9.68
N GLU A 258 -9.26 21.38 8.82
CA GLU A 258 -9.79 22.21 7.73
C GLU A 258 -10.71 21.41 6.80
N THR A 259 -10.33 20.19 6.45
CA THR A 259 -11.20 19.31 5.64
C THR A 259 -12.49 18.96 6.37
N ILE A 260 -12.43 18.67 7.66
CA ILE A 260 -13.63 18.38 8.45
C ILE A 260 -14.55 19.62 8.50
N ASP A 261 -14.00 20.82 8.68
CA ASP A 261 -14.78 22.07 8.66
C ASP A 261 -15.39 22.35 7.28
N TRP A 262 -14.61 22.13 6.22
CA TRP A 262 -15.08 22.26 4.84
C TRP A 262 -16.22 21.28 4.52
N ILE A 263 -16.11 20.02 4.95
CA ILE A 263 -17.17 19.02 4.80
C ILE A 263 -18.45 19.48 5.53
N ALA A 264 -18.33 20.02 6.75
CA ALA A 264 -19.48 20.45 7.53
C ALA A 264 -20.21 21.65 6.92
N GLY A 265 -19.50 22.53 6.20
CA GLY A 265 -20.07 23.70 5.52
C GLY A 265 -20.48 23.48 4.07
N SER A 266 -20.31 22.27 3.52
CA SER A 266 -20.56 21.96 2.11
C SER A 266 -21.82 21.12 1.93
N ASP A 267 -22.42 21.20 0.74
CA ASP A 267 -23.49 20.29 0.32
C ASP A 267 -22.94 18.88 0.07
N PRO A 268 -23.42 17.84 0.80
CA PRO A 268 -22.98 16.46 0.61
C PRO A 268 -23.18 15.95 -0.82
N ASP A 269 -24.21 16.40 -1.54
CA ASP A 269 -24.49 15.96 -2.90
C ASP A 269 -23.46 16.49 -3.90
N ALA A 270 -23.12 17.78 -3.80
CA ALA A 270 -22.03 18.38 -4.56
C ALA A 270 -20.68 17.69 -4.27
N LEU A 271 -20.36 17.41 -3.00
CA LEU A 271 -19.14 16.69 -2.61
C LEU A 271 -19.09 15.27 -3.18
N ARG A 272 -20.24 14.60 -3.22
CA ARG A 272 -20.37 13.25 -3.76
C ARG A 272 -20.02 13.23 -5.25
N GLN A 273 -20.59 14.16 -6.01
CA GLN A 273 -20.37 14.25 -7.46
C GLN A 273 -18.91 14.54 -7.80
N LYS A 274 -18.25 15.43 -7.07
CA LYS A 274 -16.83 15.75 -7.28
C LYS A 274 -15.89 14.57 -7.02
N THR A 275 -16.18 13.78 -5.99
CA THR A 275 -15.28 12.69 -5.53
C THR A 275 -15.65 11.30 -6.04
N GLY A 276 -16.78 11.15 -6.73
CA GLY A 276 -17.32 9.85 -7.12
C GLY A 276 -17.65 8.93 -5.93
N THR A 277 -17.86 9.50 -4.74
CA THR A 277 -18.20 8.74 -3.53
C THR A 277 -19.62 8.20 -3.66
N SER A 278 -19.93 7.00 -3.15
CA SER A 278 -21.32 6.49 -3.22
C SER A 278 -22.25 7.26 -2.27
N PRO A 279 -23.55 7.36 -2.55
CA PRO A 279 -24.53 7.99 -1.65
C PRO A 279 -24.48 7.41 -0.23
N ASP A 280 -24.50 6.08 -0.12
CA ASP A 280 -24.42 5.37 1.16
C ASP A 280 -23.16 5.72 1.95
N ARG A 281 -22.02 5.89 1.26
CA ARG A 281 -20.77 6.25 1.93
C ARG A 281 -20.80 7.72 2.36
N MET A 282 -21.28 8.61 1.51
CA MET A 282 -21.35 10.04 1.81
C MET A 282 -22.25 10.33 3.01
N ALA A 283 -23.36 9.60 3.16
CA ALA A 283 -24.24 9.71 4.33
C ALA A 283 -23.54 9.39 5.67
N LEU A 284 -22.45 8.60 5.65
CA LEU A 284 -21.68 8.24 6.85
C LEU A 284 -20.53 9.21 7.14
N VAL A 285 -20.14 10.05 6.17
CA VAL A 285 -19.00 10.96 6.29
C VAL A 285 -19.17 11.95 7.47
N PRO A 286 -20.34 12.59 7.69
CA PRO A 286 -20.48 13.54 8.80
C PRO A 286 -20.26 12.93 10.19
N TYR A 287 -20.73 11.69 10.40
CA TYR A 287 -20.52 10.96 11.66
C TYR A 287 -19.06 10.62 11.86
N ALA A 288 -18.43 10.07 10.81
CA ALA A 288 -17.00 9.75 10.83
C ALA A 288 -16.15 11.01 11.10
N ALA A 289 -16.48 12.14 10.48
CA ALA A 289 -15.76 13.39 10.66
C ALA A 289 -15.80 13.90 12.12
N GLN A 290 -16.93 13.74 12.82
CA GLN A 290 -17.05 14.07 14.25
C GLN A 290 -16.18 13.17 15.12
N VAL A 291 -16.19 11.86 14.86
CA VAL A 291 -15.32 10.89 15.55
C VAL A 291 -13.86 11.25 15.35
N LEU A 292 -13.45 11.48 14.08
CA LEU A 292 -12.07 11.76 13.72
C LEU A 292 -11.58 13.05 14.37
N ARG A 293 -12.40 14.11 14.40
CA ARG A 293 -12.08 15.38 15.08
C ARG A 293 -11.75 15.16 16.55
N LYS A 294 -12.57 14.40 17.29
CA LYS A 294 -12.32 14.12 18.71
C LYS A 294 -11.12 13.19 18.88
N LEU A 295 -10.97 12.17 18.04
CA LEU A 295 -9.83 11.25 18.08
C LEU A 295 -8.49 12.00 17.95
N VAL A 296 -8.35 12.86 16.93
CA VAL A 296 -7.09 13.60 16.71
C VAL A 296 -6.83 14.67 17.76
N ALA A 297 -7.88 15.19 18.40
CA ALA A 297 -7.75 16.11 19.53
C ALA A 297 -7.19 15.42 20.78
N HIS A 298 -7.59 14.17 21.04
CA HIS A 298 -7.07 13.38 22.18
C HIS A 298 -5.67 12.81 21.88
N LEU A 299 -5.51 12.11 20.75
CA LEU A 299 -4.25 11.46 20.40
C LEU A 299 -3.15 12.45 20.00
N ARG A 300 -3.49 13.61 19.42
CA ARG A 300 -2.53 14.62 18.97
C ARG A 300 -1.38 14.07 18.09
N PRO A 301 -1.65 13.23 17.07
CA PRO A 301 -0.60 12.64 16.24
C PRO A 301 0.22 13.70 15.50
N HIS A 302 1.50 13.42 15.24
CA HIS A 302 2.37 14.31 14.46
C HIS A 302 2.00 14.29 12.96
N GLU A 303 1.72 13.11 12.44
CA GLU A 303 1.30 12.88 11.06
C GLU A 303 0.09 11.95 11.00
N ILE A 304 -0.74 12.10 9.97
CA ILE A 304 -1.88 11.23 9.70
C ILE A 304 -1.69 10.62 8.32
N ALA A 305 -1.75 9.30 8.21
CA ALA A 305 -1.60 8.59 6.95
C ALA A 305 -2.82 7.72 6.67
N VAL A 306 -3.14 7.50 5.40
CA VAL A 306 -4.27 6.69 4.97
C VAL A 306 -3.77 5.34 4.48
N SER A 307 -4.31 4.28 5.05
CA SER A 307 -4.08 2.91 4.61
C SER A 307 -5.25 2.39 3.80
N SER A 308 -4.95 1.96 2.58
CA SER A 308 -5.89 1.13 1.79
C SER A 308 -5.88 -0.34 2.21
N TYR A 309 -4.92 -0.76 3.04
CA TYR A 309 -4.79 -2.10 3.59
C TYR A 309 -5.46 -2.17 4.97
N GLY A 310 -6.12 -3.27 5.27
CA GLY A 310 -6.76 -3.53 6.56
C GLY A 310 -6.79 -5.03 6.87
N ILE A 311 -7.87 -5.51 7.46
CA ILE A 311 -8.03 -6.92 7.92
C ILE A 311 -7.60 -7.95 6.87
N ARG A 312 -8.02 -7.80 5.62
CA ARG A 312 -7.75 -8.78 4.54
C ARG A 312 -6.26 -8.89 4.21
N GLU A 313 -5.59 -7.76 4.14
CA GLU A 313 -4.14 -7.70 3.97
C GLU A 313 -3.40 -8.17 5.23
N GLY A 314 -3.98 -7.95 6.41
CA GLY A 314 -3.51 -8.48 7.69
C GLY A 314 -3.55 -10.00 7.77
N LEU A 315 -4.65 -10.61 7.30
CA LEU A 315 -4.77 -12.07 7.19
C LEU A 315 -3.70 -12.66 6.30
N LEU A 316 -3.41 -12.00 5.16
CA LEU A 316 -2.29 -12.41 4.32
C LEU A 316 -0.94 -12.26 5.06
N TYR A 317 -0.74 -11.15 5.78
CA TYR A 317 0.48 -10.91 6.54
C TYR A 317 0.71 -11.94 7.67
N GLU A 318 -0.35 -12.36 8.35
CA GLU A 318 -0.32 -13.38 9.41
C GLU A 318 0.25 -14.72 8.92
N GLN A 319 0.07 -15.03 7.65
CA GLN A 319 0.59 -16.24 7.02
C GLN A 319 2.08 -16.17 6.70
N MET A 320 2.61 -14.96 6.52
CA MET A 320 3.98 -14.78 6.04
C MET A 320 5.00 -15.23 7.09
N PRO A 321 6.00 -16.05 6.73
CA PRO A 321 7.09 -16.38 7.63
C PRO A 321 7.90 -15.11 7.95
N ALA A 322 8.62 -15.15 9.07
CA ALA A 322 9.35 -13.98 9.58
C ALA A 322 10.37 -13.44 8.58
N ASP A 323 11.06 -14.32 7.83
CA ASP A 323 12.03 -13.95 6.81
C ASP A 323 11.36 -13.19 5.64
N LEU A 324 10.15 -13.58 5.24
CA LEU A 324 9.38 -12.90 4.20
C LEU A 324 8.88 -11.54 4.70
N ARG A 325 8.34 -11.48 5.92
CA ARG A 325 7.87 -10.22 6.54
C ARG A 325 8.97 -9.16 6.61
N ALA A 326 10.19 -9.59 6.92
CA ALA A 326 11.38 -8.73 7.00
C ALA A 326 11.86 -8.20 5.64
N ARG A 327 11.39 -8.75 4.52
CA ARG A 327 11.77 -8.24 3.19
C ARG A 327 11.08 -6.91 2.90
N ASP A 328 11.75 -6.16 2.03
CA ASP A 328 11.26 -4.88 1.55
C ASP A 328 10.16 -5.07 0.48
N PRO A 329 8.92 -4.60 0.72
CA PRO A 329 7.81 -4.81 -0.20
C PRO A 329 8.05 -4.18 -1.57
N LEU A 330 8.67 -2.99 -1.63
CA LEU A 330 8.96 -2.33 -2.91
C LEU A 330 9.96 -3.15 -3.72
N ILE A 331 11.05 -3.58 -3.09
CA ILE A 331 12.11 -4.30 -3.79
C ILE A 331 11.60 -5.66 -4.27
N GLU A 332 10.79 -6.37 -3.46
CA GLU A 332 10.19 -7.63 -3.90
C GLU A 332 9.19 -7.41 -5.05
N ALA A 333 8.37 -6.35 -5.00
CA ALA A 333 7.48 -5.99 -6.12
C ALA A 333 8.26 -5.69 -7.40
N CYS A 334 9.33 -4.89 -7.30
CA CYS A 334 10.17 -4.54 -8.44
C CYS A 334 10.91 -5.75 -9.01
N ARG A 335 11.41 -6.67 -8.16
CA ARG A 335 12.03 -7.93 -8.59
C ARG A 335 11.05 -8.82 -9.33
N PHE A 336 9.82 -8.94 -8.81
CA PHE A 336 8.77 -9.70 -9.48
C PHE A 336 8.42 -9.09 -10.85
N ALA A 337 8.31 -7.76 -10.93
CA ALA A 337 8.07 -7.07 -12.19
C ALA A 337 9.22 -7.24 -13.20
N GLU A 338 10.47 -7.17 -12.73
CA GLU A 338 11.66 -7.44 -13.55
C GLU A 338 11.62 -8.86 -14.10
N GLN A 339 11.42 -9.86 -13.24
CA GLN A 339 11.40 -11.28 -13.61
C GLN A 339 10.34 -11.58 -14.67
N ARG A 340 9.18 -10.91 -14.59
CA ARG A 340 8.05 -11.13 -15.51
C ARG A 340 8.18 -10.39 -16.84
N ALA A 341 8.74 -9.18 -16.83
CA ALA A 341 8.60 -8.26 -17.96
C ALA A 341 9.92 -7.78 -18.58
N ALA A 342 11.03 -7.77 -17.85
CA ALA A 342 12.30 -7.27 -18.37
C ALA A 342 12.86 -8.19 -19.46
N ARG A 343 13.63 -7.63 -20.40
CA ARG A 343 14.29 -8.41 -21.47
C ARG A 343 15.32 -9.39 -20.90
N GLN A 344 16.00 -8.98 -19.83
CA GLN A 344 17.05 -9.76 -19.16
C GLN A 344 16.89 -9.60 -17.65
N PRO A 345 16.12 -10.49 -16.99
CA PRO A 345 16.01 -10.49 -15.53
C PRO A 345 17.38 -10.58 -14.85
N GLY A 346 17.58 -9.78 -13.80
CA GLY A 346 18.85 -9.68 -13.07
C GLY A 346 19.72 -8.51 -13.49
N PHE A 347 19.51 -7.93 -14.69
CA PHE A 347 20.25 -6.76 -15.15
C PHE A 347 20.05 -5.55 -14.23
N GLY A 348 18.87 -5.38 -13.63
CA GLY A 348 18.57 -4.28 -12.73
C GLY A 348 19.52 -4.20 -11.52
N ASN A 349 19.93 -5.34 -10.96
CA ASN A 349 20.93 -5.35 -9.87
C ASN A 349 22.32 -4.96 -10.36
N ARG A 350 22.73 -5.41 -11.56
CA ARG A 350 24.02 -5.03 -12.16
C ARG A 350 24.04 -3.54 -12.51
N LEU A 351 22.94 -3.02 -13.03
CA LEU A 351 22.74 -1.59 -13.31
C LEU A 351 22.81 -0.76 -12.02
N TYR A 352 22.17 -1.21 -10.95
CA TYR A 352 22.25 -0.58 -9.63
C TYR A 352 23.71 -0.44 -9.16
N ASN A 353 24.48 -1.53 -9.20
CA ASN A 353 25.89 -1.52 -8.81
C ASN A 353 26.72 -0.53 -9.66
N PHE A 354 26.47 -0.52 -10.98
CA PHE A 354 27.17 0.36 -11.92
C PHE A 354 26.96 1.85 -11.61
N ILE A 355 25.73 2.26 -11.27
CA ILE A 355 25.40 3.68 -11.04
C ILE A 355 25.54 4.12 -9.58
N LEU A 356 25.62 3.19 -8.63
CA LEU A 356 25.72 3.48 -7.20
C LEU A 356 26.85 4.46 -6.81
N PRO A 357 28.04 4.47 -7.46
CA PRO A 357 29.08 5.46 -7.18
C PRO A 357 28.63 6.91 -7.34
N LEU A 358 27.63 7.19 -8.18
CA LEU A 358 27.06 8.54 -8.33
C LEU A 358 26.32 9.00 -7.07
N PHE A 359 25.87 8.03 -6.26
CA PHE A 359 25.04 8.21 -5.08
C PHE A 359 25.75 7.71 -3.80
N GLY A 360 27.08 7.78 -3.74
CA GLY A 360 27.86 7.25 -2.62
C GLY A 360 27.47 7.81 -1.24
N ALA A 361 26.98 9.05 -1.17
CA ALA A 361 26.49 9.68 0.06
C ALA A 361 25.02 9.38 0.39
N ALA A 362 24.30 8.64 -0.47
CA ALA A 362 22.89 8.35 -0.27
C ALA A 362 22.69 7.40 0.92
N GLY A 363 21.74 7.75 1.80
CA GLY A 363 21.28 6.88 2.87
C GLY A 363 20.46 5.68 2.38
N PRO A 364 20.08 4.75 3.28
CA PRO A 364 19.38 3.51 2.95
C PRO A 364 18.10 3.70 2.11
N ASP A 365 17.23 4.65 2.49
CA ASP A 365 15.95 4.89 1.80
C ASP A 365 16.16 5.34 0.36
N LYS A 366 17.14 6.22 0.14
CA LYS A 366 17.46 6.70 -1.21
C LYS A 366 18.08 5.59 -2.05
N ARG A 367 18.96 4.78 -1.49
CA ARG A 367 19.55 3.60 -2.16
C ARG A 367 18.47 2.58 -2.53
N ARG A 368 17.48 2.38 -1.65
CA ARG A 368 16.30 1.56 -1.90
C ARG A 368 15.52 2.06 -3.12
N LEU A 369 15.23 3.37 -3.23
CA LEU A 369 14.58 3.94 -4.42
C LEU A 369 15.42 3.80 -5.69
N ILE A 370 16.73 4.04 -5.61
CA ILE A 370 17.65 3.87 -6.76
C ILE A 370 17.60 2.42 -7.25
N ARG A 371 17.65 1.45 -6.33
CA ARG A 371 17.54 0.02 -6.65
C ARG A 371 16.20 -0.31 -7.30
N ALA A 372 15.09 0.18 -6.74
CA ALA A 372 13.76 0.00 -7.31
C ALA A 372 13.68 0.51 -8.76
N ALA A 373 14.19 1.72 -9.03
CA ALA A 373 14.25 2.28 -10.37
C ALA A 373 15.08 1.41 -11.33
N CYS A 374 16.24 0.90 -10.88
CA CYS A 374 17.06 0.02 -11.71
C CYS A 374 16.38 -1.31 -12.04
N LEU A 375 15.65 -1.92 -11.10
CA LEU A 375 14.87 -3.13 -11.35
C LEU A 375 13.74 -2.88 -12.37
N LEU A 376 13.11 -1.69 -12.29
CA LEU A 376 12.01 -1.31 -13.18
C LEU A 376 12.45 -0.70 -14.52
N HIS A 377 13.74 -0.45 -14.73
CA HIS A 377 14.26 0.35 -15.84
C HIS A 377 13.90 -0.17 -17.24
N ASP A 378 13.51 -1.44 -17.34
CA ASP A 378 13.27 -2.13 -18.60
C ASP A 378 11.98 -2.96 -18.64
N THR A 379 11.05 -2.74 -17.72
CA THR A 379 9.79 -3.51 -17.67
C THR A 379 8.77 -3.09 -18.73
N ALA A 380 8.91 -1.90 -19.29
CA ALA A 380 7.99 -1.35 -20.31
C ALA A 380 8.55 -1.42 -21.74
N TRP A 381 9.58 -2.22 -22.01
CA TRP A 381 10.26 -2.22 -23.32
C TRP A 381 9.35 -2.53 -24.52
N ARG A 382 8.27 -3.28 -24.31
CA ARG A 382 7.26 -3.64 -25.33
C ARG A 382 6.37 -2.47 -25.76
N ALA A 383 6.32 -1.39 -24.98
CA ALA A 383 5.59 -0.20 -25.36
C ALA A 383 6.19 0.45 -26.61
N HIS A 384 5.33 1.07 -27.42
CA HIS A 384 5.74 1.89 -28.56
C HIS A 384 6.80 2.91 -28.11
N PRO A 385 7.91 3.09 -28.85
CA PRO A 385 9.03 3.92 -28.44
C PRO A 385 8.63 5.34 -27.98
N ASP A 386 7.67 5.95 -28.67
CA ASP A 386 7.20 7.31 -28.35
C ASP A 386 6.45 7.41 -27.03
N TYR A 387 5.76 6.35 -26.59
CA TYR A 387 4.93 6.37 -25.37
C TYR A 387 5.60 5.68 -24.18
N ARG A 388 6.73 5.01 -24.39
CA ARG A 388 7.39 4.19 -23.36
C ARG A 388 7.73 4.97 -22.09
N HIS A 389 8.18 6.21 -22.24
CA HIS A 389 8.51 7.08 -21.13
C HIS A 389 7.29 7.44 -20.27
N GLU A 390 6.11 7.57 -20.89
CA GLU A 390 4.86 7.84 -20.19
C GLU A 390 4.31 6.60 -19.50
N ILE A 391 4.32 5.46 -20.19
CA ILE A 391 3.87 4.18 -19.62
C ILE A 391 4.71 3.80 -18.40
N CYS A 392 6.02 4.04 -18.44
CA CYS A 392 6.89 3.87 -17.28
C CYS A 392 6.51 4.78 -16.12
N PHE A 393 6.21 6.04 -16.40
CA PHE A 393 5.80 7.01 -15.39
C PHE A 393 4.46 6.62 -14.75
N ASP A 394 3.45 6.30 -15.55
CA ASP A 394 2.14 5.83 -15.08
C ASP A 394 2.28 4.56 -14.24
N SER A 395 3.04 3.58 -14.73
CA SER A 395 3.24 2.31 -14.02
C SER A 395 3.86 2.54 -12.65
N ALA A 396 4.87 3.41 -12.52
CA ALA A 396 5.48 3.69 -11.22
C ALA A 396 4.57 4.48 -10.27
N THR A 397 3.74 5.37 -10.80
CA THR A 397 2.88 6.24 -9.98
C THR A 397 1.56 5.58 -9.58
N GLN A 398 1.05 4.68 -10.41
CA GLN A 398 -0.29 4.09 -10.26
C GLN A 398 -0.27 2.59 -9.88
N ALA A 399 0.85 1.88 -10.04
CA ALA A 399 0.91 0.47 -9.64
C ALA A 399 0.84 0.30 -8.11
N ASN A 400 0.43 -0.91 -7.70
CA ASN A 400 0.39 -1.32 -6.30
C ASN A 400 1.79 -1.67 -5.77
N LEU A 401 2.68 -0.68 -5.76
CA LEU A 401 4.00 -0.77 -5.12
C LEU A 401 3.85 -0.38 -3.65
N GLY A 402 4.09 -1.32 -2.72
CA GLY A 402 4.03 -1.09 -1.28
C GLY A 402 5.24 -0.33 -0.73
N GLY A 403 5.07 0.36 0.41
CA GLY A 403 6.12 1.08 1.11
C GLY A 403 6.72 2.22 0.29
N LEU A 404 5.87 3.05 -0.30
CA LEU A 404 6.27 4.21 -1.11
C LEU A 404 5.40 5.41 -0.78
N GLU A 405 6.03 6.49 -0.35
CA GLU A 405 5.37 7.78 -0.24
C GLU A 405 5.01 8.32 -1.62
N HIS A 406 4.04 9.22 -1.67
CA HIS A 406 3.60 9.81 -2.94
C HIS A 406 4.71 10.53 -3.70
N TRP A 407 5.57 11.29 -3.01
CA TRP A 407 6.70 11.92 -3.67
C TRP A 407 7.72 10.88 -4.17
N GLU A 408 7.88 9.75 -3.49
CA GLU A 408 8.78 8.67 -3.94
C GLU A 408 8.25 7.98 -5.20
N ARG A 409 6.92 7.80 -5.31
CA ARG A 409 6.26 7.33 -6.54
C ARG A 409 6.57 8.26 -7.71
N VAL A 410 6.45 9.57 -7.52
CA VAL A 410 6.78 10.56 -8.56
C VAL A 410 8.28 10.57 -8.84
N PHE A 411 9.14 10.44 -7.83
CA PHE A 411 10.59 10.34 -8.00
C PHE A 411 10.97 9.14 -8.89
N LEU A 412 10.39 7.96 -8.62
CA LEU A 412 10.57 6.76 -9.45
C LEU A 412 10.02 6.99 -10.88
N GLY A 413 8.82 7.55 -11.00
CA GLY A 413 8.21 7.88 -12.29
C GLY A 413 9.09 8.79 -13.14
N VAL A 414 9.58 9.90 -12.58
CA VAL A 414 10.49 10.84 -13.27
C VAL A 414 11.80 10.14 -13.66
N SER A 415 12.35 9.31 -12.79
CA SER A 415 13.58 8.56 -13.07
C SER A 415 13.40 7.60 -14.26
N LEU A 416 12.29 6.88 -14.30
CA LEU A 416 11.97 5.94 -15.38
C LEU A 416 11.57 6.67 -16.68
N LEU A 417 10.93 7.83 -16.58
CA LEU A 417 10.70 8.71 -17.74
C LEU A 417 12.04 9.13 -18.37
N HIS A 418 12.98 9.61 -17.54
CA HIS A 418 14.29 10.07 -18.01
C HIS A 418 15.18 8.95 -18.55
N ARG A 419 14.91 7.70 -18.17
CA ARG A 419 15.52 6.52 -18.79
C ARG A 419 15.19 6.41 -20.29
N TYR A 420 14.00 6.85 -20.72
CA TYR A 420 13.57 6.74 -22.13
C TYR A 420 13.53 8.07 -22.89
N LYS A 421 13.33 9.21 -22.21
CA LYS A 421 13.28 10.54 -22.83
C LYS A 421 14.22 11.52 -22.12
N ASN A 422 14.89 12.41 -22.84
CA ASN A 422 15.88 13.32 -22.24
C ASN A 422 15.26 14.57 -21.59
N SER A 423 13.94 14.79 -21.76
CA SER A 423 13.21 15.93 -21.23
C SER A 423 11.82 15.51 -20.75
N ARG A 424 11.33 16.20 -19.71
CA ARG A 424 9.98 16.08 -19.16
C ARG A 424 9.02 17.19 -19.62
N SER A 425 9.50 18.17 -20.38
CA SER A 425 8.70 19.32 -20.84
C SER A 425 7.53 18.88 -21.72
N GLY A 426 6.37 19.52 -21.55
CA GLY A 426 5.16 19.23 -22.32
C GLY A 426 4.56 17.86 -21.97
N SER A 427 4.88 17.34 -20.79
CA SER A 427 4.34 16.07 -20.32
C SER A 427 3.00 16.29 -19.63
N ARG A 428 2.03 15.42 -19.88
CA ARG A 428 0.75 15.42 -19.16
C ARG A 428 0.88 15.20 -17.64
N PHE A 429 2.06 14.82 -17.15
CA PHE A 429 2.35 14.60 -15.74
C PHE A 429 2.86 15.84 -15.00
N GLU A 430 2.90 17.01 -15.64
CA GLU A 430 3.35 18.26 -15.02
C GLU A 430 2.72 18.55 -13.63
N PRO A 431 1.41 18.33 -13.41
CA PRO A 431 0.83 18.51 -12.07
C PRO A 431 1.48 17.62 -10.99
N LEU A 432 1.88 16.39 -11.34
CA LEU A 432 2.50 15.44 -10.40
C LEU A 432 3.92 15.85 -10.02
N PHE A 433 4.63 16.56 -10.87
CA PHE A 433 5.99 17.03 -10.59
C PHE A 433 6.05 18.00 -9.40
N SER A 434 4.95 18.66 -9.07
CA SER A 434 4.83 19.53 -7.88
C SER A 434 5.05 18.79 -6.56
N LEU A 435 4.95 17.46 -6.55
CA LEU A 435 5.24 16.63 -5.37
C LEU A 435 6.75 16.45 -5.11
N LEU A 436 7.61 16.93 -6.00
CA LEU A 436 9.05 16.94 -5.83
C LEU A 436 9.56 18.39 -5.66
N ASP A 437 10.38 18.61 -4.64
CA ASP A 437 11.21 19.80 -4.60
C ASP A 437 12.30 19.78 -5.71
N ALA A 438 12.98 20.91 -5.89
CA ALA A 438 13.97 21.08 -6.96
C ALA A 438 15.15 20.09 -6.86
N ASP A 439 15.59 19.75 -5.64
CA ASP A 439 16.69 18.81 -5.43
C ASP A 439 16.27 17.38 -5.76
N ARG A 440 15.11 16.93 -5.25
CA ARG A 440 14.54 15.62 -5.57
C ARG A 440 14.28 15.45 -7.06
N MET A 441 13.77 16.49 -7.72
CA MET A 441 13.57 16.50 -9.18
C MET A 441 14.90 16.31 -9.92
N ARG A 442 15.92 17.09 -9.57
CA ARG A 442 17.27 16.98 -10.16
C ARG A 442 17.85 15.58 -9.96
N GLN A 443 17.72 15.02 -8.76
CA GLN A 443 18.22 13.68 -8.46
C GLN A 443 17.48 12.58 -9.25
N ALA A 444 16.18 12.72 -9.48
CA ALA A 444 15.41 11.79 -10.30
C ALA A 444 15.87 11.84 -11.76
N GLU A 445 16.12 13.04 -12.29
CA GLU A 445 16.67 13.23 -13.63
C GLU A 445 18.06 12.60 -13.76
N VAL A 446 18.96 12.84 -12.79
CA VAL A 446 20.29 12.22 -12.76
C VAL A 446 20.19 10.70 -12.75
N LEU A 447 19.32 10.13 -11.92
CA LEU A 447 19.09 8.68 -11.86
C LEU A 447 18.59 8.13 -13.19
N GLY A 448 17.60 8.76 -13.82
CA GLY A 448 17.10 8.36 -15.13
C GLY A 448 18.17 8.40 -16.22
N LYS A 449 18.96 9.48 -16.26
CA LYS A 449 20.08 9.62 -17.22
C LYS A 449 21.19 8.60 -16.95
N ALA A 450 21.48 8.29 -15.68
CA ALA A 450 22.44 7.26 -15.31
C ALA A 450 21.99 5.88 -15.80
N MET A 451 20.72 5.53 -15.60
CA MET A 451 20.15 4.29 -16.13
C MET A 451 20.14 4.27 -17.67
N ARG A 452 19.87 5.42 -18.32
CA ARG A 452 19.89 5.55 -19.79
C ARG A 452 21.28 5.33 -20.38
N PHE A 453 22.31 5.78 -19.67
CA PHE A 453 23.70 5.54 -20.04
C PHE A 453 24.13 4.10 -19.74
N GLY A 454 23.90 3.60 -18.52
CA GLY A 454 24.30 2.24 -18.12
C GLY A 454 23.65 1.14 -18.97
N ALA A 455 22.43 1.36 -19.47
CA ALA A 455 21.76 0.46 -20.40
C ALA A 455 22.42 0.36 -21.79
N MET A 456 23.49 1.11 -22.09
CA MET A 456 24.27 0.95 -23.34
C MET A 456 25.21 -0.25 -23.32
N PHE A 457 25.58 -0.76 -22.15
CA PHE A 457 26.48 -1.91 -21.98
C PHE A 457 25.71 -3.24 -21.87
N SER A 458 24.51 -3.28 -22.46
CA SER A 458 23.40 -4.23 -22.20
C SER A 458 23.63 -5.70 -22.57
N LEU A 459 24.87 -6.15 -22.77
CA LEU A 459 25.06 -7.54 -23.18
C LEU A 459 25.12 -8.50 -22.00
N HIS A 460 25.95 -8.35 -20.96
CA HIS A 460 25.90 -9.33 -19.85
C HIS A 460 26.21 -8.79 -18.43
N ALA A 461 26.77 -7.59 -18.28
CA ALA A 461 27.00 -6.95 -16.97
C ALA A 461 27.65 -5.55 -17.13
N PRO A 462 26.92 -4.43 -16.98
CA PRO A 462 27.50 -3.09 -17.13
C PRO A 462 28.61 -2.81 -16.13
N ASP A 463 28.48 -3.31 -14.91
CA ASP A 463 29.43 -3.22 -13.79
C ASP A 463 30.69 -4.09 -13.95
N SER A 464 30.74 -5.02 -14.91
CA SER A 464 31.99 -5.71 -15.28
C SER A 464 32.70 -5.03 -16.44
N LEU A 465 31.93 -4.50 -17.40
CA LEU A 465 32.41 -3.87 -18.62
C LEU A 465 32.88 -2.43 -18.41
N ALA A 466 32.29 -1.72 -17.46
CA ALA A 466 32.59 -0.34 -17.18
C ALA A 466 32.44 0.00 -15.68
N GLU A 467 33.11 1.05 -15.25
CA GLU A 467 33.04 1.59 -13.89
C GLU A 467 32.91 3.11 -13.94
N LEU A 468 32.04 3.64 -13.09
CA LEU A 468 31.88 5.07 -12.89
C LEU A 468 32.60 5.50 -11.63
N ARG A 469 33.42 6.55 -11.73
CA ARG A 469 33.98 7.25 -10.58
C ARG A 469 33.54 8.70 -10.60
N HIS A 470 32.78 9.07 -9.57
CA HIS A 470 32.32 10.45 -9.39
C HIS A 470 33.23 11.16 -8.39
N TYR A 471 33.80 12.29 -8.80
CA TYR A 471 34.61 13.16 -7.96
C TYR A 471 33.91 14.52 -7.79
N PRO A 472 32.95 14.65 -6.85
CA PRO A 472 32.17 15.88 -6.69
C PRO A 472 33.04 17.13 -6.48
N LYS A 473 34.10 17.00 -5.66
CA LYS A 473 35.04 18.09 -5.36
C LYS A 473 35.85 18.54 -6.58
N LYS A 474 36.19 17.60 -7.48
CA LYS A 474 36.91 17.89 -8.73
C LYS A 474 35.98 18.26 -9.88
N LYS A 475 34.65 18.28 -9.65
CA LYS A 475 33.61 18.43 -10.67
C LYS A 475 33.86 17.52 -11.89
N GLN A 476 34.20 16.26 -11.62
CA GLN A 476 34.56 15.31 -12.68
C GLN A 476 33.81 13.98 -12.52
N LEU A 477 33.32 13.45 -13.63
CA LEU A 477 32.82 12.08 -13.77
C LEU A 477 33.73 11.31 -14.72
N GLU A 478 34.36 10.26 -14.19
CA GLU A 478 35.26 9.39 -14.93
C GLU A 478 34.58 8.06 -15.28
N LEU A 479 34.68 7.65 -16.54
CA LEU A 479 34.27 6.35 -17.04
C LEU A 479 35.51 5.50 -17.31
N ILE A 480 35.59 4.36 -16.64
CA ILE A 480 36.67 3.39 -16.82
C ILE A 480 36.11 2.20 -17.57
N LEU A 481 36.59 1.97 -18.80
CA LEU A 481 36.13 0.89 -19.68
C LEU A 481 37.08 -0.31 -19.59
N ALA A 482 36.53 -1.52 -19.55
CA ALA A 482 37.30 -2.71 -19.90
C ALA A 482 37.66 -2.69 -21.40
N GLU A 483 38.76 -3.33 -21.78
CA GLU A 483 39.21 -3.42 -23.17
C GLU A 483 38.10 -3.92 -24.11
N ALA A 484 37.37 -4.96 -23.69
CA ALA A 484 36.24 -5.53 -24.43
C ALA A 484 35.02 -4.58 -24.54
N ALA A 485 34.94 -3.54 -23.72
CA ALA A 485 33.82 -2.60 -23.69
C ALA A 485 34.06 -1.34 -24.54
N VAL A 486 35.30 -1.13 -25.04
CA VAL A 486 35.64 0.05 -25.86
C VAL A 486 34.73 0.18 -27.09
N PRO A 487 34.42 -0.87 -27.87
CA PRO A 487 33.51 -0.76 -29.01
C PRO A 487 32.07 -0.39 -28.64
N LEU A 488 31.65 -0.65 -27.40
CA LEU A 488 30.31 -0.31 -26.91
C LEU A 488 30.17 1.19 -26.60
N PHE A 489 31.28 1.90 -26.41
CA PHE A 489 31.31 3.34 -26.14
C PHE A 489 31.35 4.17 -27.44
N GLY A 490 30.37 3.96 -28.33
CA GLY A 490 30.20 4.76 -29.55
C GLY A 490 29.55 6.13 -29.31
N GLU A 491 29.24 6.84 -30.39
CA GLU A 491 28.69 8.22 -30.37
C GLU A 491 27.47 8.39 -29.46
N VAL A 492 26.52 7.44 -29.54
CA VAL A 492 25.29 7.47 -28.72
C VAL A 492 25.61 7.29 -27.23
N ALA A 493 26.57 6.42 -26.89
CA ALA A 493 26.98 6.20 -25.51
C ALA A 493 27.72 7.43 -24.96
N ALA A 494 28.61 8.03 -25.75
CA ALA A 494 29.30 9.26 -25.41
C ALA A 494 28.33 10.43 -25.18
N ALA A 495 27.34 10.62 -26.07
CA ALA A 495 26.32 11.65 -25.92
C ALA A 495 25.47 11.46 -24.64
N ARG A 496 25.13 10.21 -24.30
CA ARG A 496 24.41 9.89 -23.05
C ARG A 496 25.27 10.13 -21.81
N PHE A 497 26.56 9.81 -21.86
CA PHE A 497 27.50 10.09 -20.79
C PHE A 497 27.66 11.59 -20.55
N ALA A 498 27.79 12.39 -21.62
CA ALA A 498 27.82 13.84 -21.54
C ALA A 498 26.51 14.43 -20.98
N SER A 499 25.35 13.90 -21.39
CA SER A 499 24.03 14.32 -20.84
C SER A 499 23.93 14.07 -19.33
N LEU A 500 24.43 12.92 -18.86
CA LEU A 500 24.52 12.58 -17.43
C LEU A 500 25.45 13.54 -16.68
N ALA A 501 26.65 13.79 -17.21
CA ALA A 501 27.61 14.70 -16.60
C ALA A 501 27.07 16.14 -16.52
N LYS A 502 26.36 16.60 -17.55
CA LYS A 502 25.66 17.89 -17.54
C LYS A 502 24.61 18.00 -16.42
N ALA A 503 23.82 16.95 -16.19
CA ALA A 503 22.83 16.94 -15.10
C ALA A 503 23.49 16.96 -13.70
N LEU A 504 24.65 16.30 -13.58
CA LEU A 504 25.49 16.34 -12.38
C LEU A 504 26.24 17.69 -12.21
N GLY A 505 26.43 18.46 -13.29
CA GLY A 505 27.21 19.70 -13.27
C GLY A 505 28.72 19.45 -13.21
N VAL A 506 29.18 18.41 -13.90
CA VAL A 506 30.58 17.93 -13.91
C VAL A 506 31.10 17.71 -15.33
N GLU A 507 32.41 17.70 -15.49
CA GLU A 507 33.10 17.36 -16.73
C GLU A 507 33.32 15.84 -16.86
N THR A 508 33.51 15.36 -18.09
CA THR A 508 33.70 13.93 -18.39
C THR A 508 35.17 13.57 -18.61
N SER A 509 35.59 12.40 -18.13
CA SER A 509 36.86 11.76 -18.50
C SER A 509 36.61 10.29 -18.84
N VAL A 510 37.31 9.74 -19.83
CA VAL A 510 37.19 8.33 -20.23
C VAL A 510 38.59 7.70 -20.24
N ARG A 511 38.72 6.52 -19.63
CA ARG A 511 39.97 5.74 -19.60
C ARG A 511 39.68 4.27 -19.85
N VAL A 512 40.66 3.54 -20.37
CA VAL A 512 40.60 2.08 -20.53
C VAL A 512 41.43 1.43 -19.42
N ARG A 513 40.89 0.41 -18.74
CA ARG A 513 41.64 -0.38 -17.75
C ARG A 513 42.86 -0.98 -18.42
N ARG A 514 44.05 -0.68 -17.89
CA ARG A 514 45.27 -1.40 -18.26
C ARG A 514 45.21 -2.78 -17.59
N ARG A 515 45.61 -3.83 -18.32
CA ARG A 515 45.67 -5.20 -17.79
C ARG A 515 46.57 -5.30 -16.57
#